data_AF-A0AAW1HUE9-F1
#
_entry.id   AF-A0AAW1HUE9-F1
#
_cell.length_a   1.000
_cell.length_b   1.000
_cell.length_c   1.000
_cell.angle_alpha   90.00
_cell.angle_beta   90.00
_cell.angle_gamma   90.00
#
_symmetry.space_group_name_H-M   'P 1'
#
loop_
_entity.id
_entity.type
_entity.pdbx_description
1 polymer ?
#
loop_
_entity_poly.entity_id
_entity_poly.type
_entity_poly.pdbx_seq_one_letter_code
_entity_poly.pdbx_strand_id
1 'polypeptide(L)'
;MEGKTYYLLGTIKKKVNSSELRVDLSDVGQTKKEEVLIAVRNGSDKVDILKREITGKLPDASTTTLVDKKILHIKGLDEVTTVEEVAEAIIWETSAASNSFTVRALRPVFGNKQNVTVTIAAAHADRLLQAGKIKIGWMKCTIYEGERETECF
;
A
#
# COMPACT_ATOMS: atom_id res chain seq x y z
N MET A 1 12.27 -14.42 21.74
CA MET A 1 12.89 -13.34 22.55
C MET A 1 11.87 -12.23 22.71
N GLU A 2 10.85 -12.42 23.56
CA GLU A 2 9.62 -11.60 23.66
C GLU A 2 9.79 -10.16 24.21
N GLY A 3 11.01 -9.69 24.48
CA GLY A 3 11.23 -8.43 25.22
C GLY A 3 11.23 -7.14 24.39
N LYS A 4 11.54 -7.21 23.08
CA LYS A 4 11.77 -5.99 22.27
C LYS A 4 10.47 -5.25 21.91
N THR A 5 9.44 -6.00 21.53
CA THR A 5 8.14 -5.42 21.14
C THR A 5 7.44 -4.76 22.33
N TYR A 6 7.50 -5.38 23.52
CA TYR A 6 6.90 -4.82 24.73
C TYR A 6 7.58 -3.50 25.16
N TYR A 7 8.92 -3.43 25.05
CA TYR A 7 9.68 -2.21 25.31
C TYR A 7 9.34 -1.09 24.32
N LEU A 8 9.21 -1.42 23.04
CA LEU A 8 8.82 -0.46 22.01
C LEU A 8 7.42 0.09 22.25
N LEU A 9 6.44 -0.78 22.58
CA LEU A 9 5.09 -0.36 22.90
C LEU A 9 5.05 0.55 24.14
N GLY A 10 5.81 0.22 25.18
CA GLY A 10 5.95 1.07 26.37
C GLY A 10 6.56 2.43 26.05
N THR A 11 7.53 2.47 25.13
CA THR A 11 8.15 3.71 24.65
C THR A 11 7.17 4.57 23.85
N ILE A 12 6.40 3.94 22.96
CA ILE A 12 5.35 4.61 22.18
C ILE A 12 4.28 5.18 23.11
N LYS A 13 3.77 4.41 24.08
CA LYS A 13 2.76 4.89 25.05
C LYS A 13 3.25 6.06 25.91
N LYS A 14 4.55 6.13 26.21
CA LYS A 14 5.14 7.24 26.98
C LYS A 14 5.38 8.50 26.15
N LYS A 15 5.72 8.34 24.86
CA LYS A 15 6.07 9.46 23.97
C LYS A 15 4.90 9.99 23.15
N VAL A 16 3.89 9.15 22.90
CA VAL A 16 2.74 9.45 22.04
C VAL A 16 1.48 9.40 22.87
N ASN A 17 0.83 10.56 23.01
CA ASN A 17 -0.40 10.69 23.78
C ASN A 17 -1.60 10.61 22.83
N SER A 18 -2.22 9.42 22.72
CA SER A 18 -3.37 9.18 21.84
C SER A 18 -4.58 10.05 22.19
N SER A 19 -4.72 10.44 23.46
CA SER A 19 -5.80 11.29 23.96
C SER A 19 -5.70 12.73 23.46
N GLU A 20 -4.49 13.29 23.37
CA GLU A 20 -4.27 14.63 22.79
C GLU A 20 -4.51 14.64 21.28
N LEU A 21 -4.20 13.55 20.60
CA LEU A 21 -4.37 13.41 19.16
C LEU A 21 -5.83 13.12 18.74
N ARG A 22 -6.76 12.94 19.71
CA ARG A 22 -8.16 12.52 19.49
C ARG A 22 -8.27 11.27 18.61
N VAL A 23 -7.28 10.37 18.74
CA VAL A 23 -7.21 9.10 18.02
C VAL A 23 -7.76 8.00 18.90
N ASP A 24 -8.84 7.36 18.45
CA ASP A 24 -9.44 6.23 19.16
C ASP A 24 -8.68 4.96 18.77
N LEU A 25 -7.92 4.41 19.70
CA LEU A 25 -7.19 3.16 19.48
C LEU A 25 -8.15 1.99 19.77
N SER A 26 -8.38 1.15 18.76
CA SER A 26 -9.27 -0.01 18.90
C SER A 26 -8.56 -1.21 19.50
N ASP A 27 -7.32 -1.45 19.08
CA ASP A 27 -6.55 -2.64 19.48
C ASP A 27 -5.05 -2.40 19.31
N VAL A 28 -4.25 -3.15 20.07
CA VAL A 28 -2.79 -3.18 19.97
C VAL A 28 -2.34 -4.64 20.02
N GLY A 29 -1.62 -5.06 18.99
CA GLY A 29 -1.12 -6.42 18.85
C GLY A 29 0.35 -6.48 18.42
N GLN A 30 0.81 -7.71 18.18
CA GLN A 30 2.13 -8.01 17.66
C GLN A 30 2.00 -8.78 16.34
N THR A 31 2.80 -8.44 15.33
CA THR A 31 2.86 -9.20 14.08
C THR A 31 3.75 -10.44 14.24
N LYS A 32 3.62 -11.43 13.33
CA LYS A 32 4.50 -12.61 13.29
C LYS A 32 6.00 -12.27 13.15
N LYS A 33 6.33 -11.04 12.73
CA LYS A 33 7.70 -10.50 12.61
C LYS A 33 8.14 -9.69 13.84
N GLU A 34 7.42 -9.81 14.96
CA GLU A 34 7.67 -9.08 16.21
C GLU A 34 7.49 -7.54 16.09
N GLU A 35 6.73 -7.06 15.10
CA GLU A 35 6.40 -5.63 14.94
C GLU A 35 5.17 -5.26 15.78
N VAL A 36 5.06 -3.99 16.17
CA VAL A 36 3.89 -3.49 16.92
C VAL A 36 2.78 -3.13 15.92
N LEU A 37 1.61 -3.74 16.08
CA LEU A 37 0.41 -3.41 15.32
C LEU A 37 -0.50 -2.53 16.16
N ILE A 38 -0.93 -1.39 15.61
CA ILE A 38 -1.86 -0.48 16.28
C ILE A 38 -3.07 -0.29 15.36
N ALA A 39 -4.24 -0.71 15.84
CA ALA A 39 -5.51 -0.52 15.14
C ALA A 39 -6.17 0.77 15.61
N VAL A 40 -6.56 1.63 14.66
CA VAL A 40 -7.22 2.91 14.92
C VAL A 40 -8.66 2.84 14.45
N ARG A 41 -9.60 3.31 15.27
CA ARG A 41 -11.02 3.41 14.95
C ARG A 41 -11.31 4.69 14.18
N ASN A 42 -12.10 4.57 13.11
CA ASN A 42 -12.67 5.68 12.34
C ASN A 42 -11.68 6.75 11.85
N GLY A 43 -10.90 6.42 10.82
CA GLY A 43 -10.39 7.42 9.87
C GLY A 43 -8.93 7.25 9.46
N SER A 44 -8.69 7.20 8.15
CA SER A 44 -7.35 7.22 7.53
C SER A 44 -6.54 8.45 7.94
N ASP A 45 -7.18 9.61 8.12
CA ASP A 45 -6.53 10.86 8.51
C ASP A 45 -5.89 10.79 9.90
N LYS A 46 -6.57 10.09 10.83
CA LYS A 46 -6.07 9.88 12.19
C LYS A 46 -4.87 8.94 12.23
N VAL A 47 -4.84 7.96 11.33
CA VAL A 47 -3.68 7.07 11.16
C VAL A 47 -2.49 7.86 10.64
N ASP A 48 -2.70 8.79 9.70
CA ASP A 48 -1.63 9.65 9.16
C ASP A 48 -1.06 10.59 10.24
N ILE A 49 -1.92 11.19 11.07
CA ILE A 49 -1.52 12.01 12.22
C ILE A 49 -0.68 11.18 13.21
N LEU A 50 -1.17 10.00 13.59
CA LEU A 50 -0.47 9.11 14.51
C LEU A 50 0.88 8.66 13.93
N LYS A 51 0.92 8.37 12.62
CA LYS A 51 2.14 7.99 11.90
C LYS A 51 3.19 9.10 11.96
N ARG A 52 2.79 10.35 11.68
CA ARG A 52 3.70 11.51 11.74
C ARG A 52 4.24 11.74 13.13
N GLU A 53 3.39 11.66 14.16
CA GLU A 53 3.83 11.84 15.55
C GLU A 53 4.82 10.74 15.96
N ILE A 54 4.54 9.48 15.62
CA ILE A 54 5.46 8.37 15.92
C ILE A 54 6.81 8.57 15.21
N THR A 55 6.81 8.86 13.90
CA THR A 55 8.04 9.10 13.15
C THR A 55 8.80 10.35 13.65
N GLY A 56 8.09 11.38 14.11
CA GLY A 56 8.71 12.57 14.70
C GLY A 56 9.35 12.32 16.07
N LYS A 57 8.77 11.45 16.90
CA LYS A 57 9.26 11.13 18.26
C LYS A 57 10.23 9.95 18.30
N LEU A 58 10.20 9.11 17.27
CA LEU A 58 10.99 7.88 17.09
C LEU A 58 11.51 7.85 15.64
N PRO A 59 12.59 8.58 15.32
CA PRO A 59 13.19 8.57 13.98
C PRO A 59 13.75 7.19 13.58
N ASP A 60 14.11 6.35 14.56
CA ASP A 60 14.59 4.99 14.33
C ASP A 60 13.47 3.96 14.07
N ALA A 61 12.19 4.36 14.20
CA ALA A 61 11.05 3.47 14.00
C ALA A 61 10.39 3.72 12.63
N SER A 62 10.36 2.69 11.78
CA SER A 62 9.60 2.71 10.53
C SER A 62 8.12 2.37 10.82
N THR A 63 7.22 3.24 10.38
CA THR A 63 5.78 3.08 10.55
C THR A 63 5.11 2.79 9.22
N THR A 64 4.32 1.71 9.16
CA THR A 64 3.56 1.34 7.95
C THR A 64 2.09 1.22 8.30
N THR A 65 1.24 1.83 7.48
CA THR A 65 -0.21 1.70 7.60
C THR A 65 -0.65 0.43 6.87
N LEU A 66 -1.39 -0.44 7.57
CA LEU A 66 -2.10 -1.53 6.92
C LEU A 66 -3.33 -0.96 6.22
N VAL A 67 -3.19 -0.75 4.92
CA VAL A 67 -4.32 -0.48 4.02
C VAL A 67 -4.72 -1.79 3.34
N ASP A 68 -6.01 -2.00 3.11
CA ASP A 68 -6.43 -3.09 2.25
C ASP A 68 -5.87 -2.88 0.84
N LYS A 69 -5.33 -3.94 0.26
CA LYS A 69 -4.66 -3.93 -1.04
C LYS A 69 -5.37 -4.86 -1.99
N LYS A 70 -5.58 -4.40 -3.21
CA LYS A 70 -6.12 -5.18 -4.32
C LYS A 70 -5.01 -5.45 -5.33
N ILE A 71 -5.16 -6.57 -6.04
CA ILE A 71 -4.29 -6.95 -7.15
C ILE A 71 -5.01 -6.55 -8.44
N LEU A 72 -4.30 -5.86 -9.33
CA LEU A 72 -4.77 -5.46 -10.64
C LEU A 72 -3.88 -6.08 -11.72
N HIS A 73 -4.48 -6.59 -12.78
CA HIS A 73 -3.77 -7.00 -13.98
C HIS A 73 -3.98 -5.96 -15.07
N ILE A 74 -2.88 -5.41 -15.59
CA ILE A 74 -2.89 -4.49 -16.72
C ILE A 74 -2.44 -5.26 -17.94
N LYS A 75 -3.29 -5.31 -18.97
CA LYS A 75 -3.03 -6.04 -20.21
C LYS A 75 -2.92 -5.11 -21.40
N GLY A 76 -2.13 -5.55 -22.39
CA GLY A 76 -1.95 -4.84 -23.66
C GLY A 76 -0.93 -3.71 -23.56
N LEU A 77 0.13 -3.92 -22.77
CA LEU A 77 1.33 -3.08 -22.84
C LEU A 77 2.14 -3.46 -24.09
N ASP A 78 2.94 -2.51 -24.57
CA ASP A 78 3.90 -2.75 -25.65
C ASP A 78 5.16 -3.45 -25.10
N GLU A 79 5.97 -4.05 -25.98
CA GLU A 79 7.24 -4.71 -25.62
C GLU A 79 8.28 -3.77 -24.99
N VAL A 80 8.25 -2.47 -25.32
CA VAL A 80 9.22 -1.49 -24.79
C VAL A 80 8.73 -0.77 -23.53
N THR A 81 7.51 -1.06 -23.06
CA THR A 81 6.98 -0.38 -21.86
C THR A 81 7.75 -0.79 -20.62
N THR A 82 8.20 0.19 -19.85
CA THR A 82 8.99 -0.03 -18.61
C THR A 82 8.13 -0.07 -17.35
N VAL A 83 8.70 -0.58 -16.26
CA VAL A 83 8.03 -0.60 -14.94
C VAL A 83 7.82 0.83 -14.43
N GLU A 84 8.78 1.72 -14.68
CA GLU A 84 8.68 3.13 -14.35
C GLU A 84 7.51 3.82 -15.05
N GLU A 85 7.34 3.62 -16.36
CA GLU A 85 6.20 4.22 -17.10
C GLU A 85 4.84 3.75 -16.57
N VAL A 86 4.74 2.47 -16.19
CA VAL A 86 3.53 1.94 -15.54
C VAL A 86 3.29 2.64 -14.20
N ALA A 87 4.33 2.81 -13.39
CA ALA A 87 4.24 3.49 -12.10
C ALA A 87 3.82 4.96 -12.25
N GLU A 88 4.41 5.68 -13.20
CA GLU A 88 4.07 7.08 -13.50
C GLU A 88 2.61 7.22 -13.94
N ALA A 89 2.14 6.35 -14.83
CA ALA A 89 0.74 6.37 -15.28
C ALA A 89 -0.23 6.14 -14.11
N ILE A 90 0.09 5.23 -13.19
CA ILE A 90 -0.73 4.96 -12.01
C ILE A 90 -0.76 6.18 -11.08
N ILE A 91 0.40 6.80 -10.82
CA ILE A 91 0.49 8.02 -10.01
C ILE A 91 -0.34 9.14 -10.66
N TRP A 92 -0.25 9.30 -11.97
CA TRP A 92 -0.98 10.31 -12.71
C TRP A 92 -2.51 10.14 -12.59
N GLU A 93 -3.02 8.93 -12.78
CA GLU A 93 -4.48 8.68 -12.76
C GLU A 93 -5.08 8.67 -11.34
N THR A 94 -4.32 8.17 -10.36
CA THR A 94 -4.84 7.94 -9.00
C THR A 94 -4.41 8.98 -7.99
N SER A 95 -3.44 9.83 -8.34
CA SER A 95 -2.72 10.73 -7.42
C SER A 95 -2.16 9.99 -6.20
N ALA A 96 -1.91 8.69 -6.32
CA ALA A 96 -1.45 7.87 -5.22
C ALA A 96 0.04 8.09 -4.98
N ALA A 97 0.46 8.07 -3.72
CA ALA A 97 1.88 8.15 -3.37
C ALA A 97 2.63 6.93 -3.94
N SER A 98 3.89 7.09 -4.35
CA SER A 98 4.73 5.99 -4.88
C SER A 98 4.80 4.77 -3.96
N ASN A 99 4.70 4.97 -2.65
CA ASN A 99 4.73 3.89 -1.65
C ASN A 99 3.39 3.14 -1.47
N SER A 100 2.32 3.57 -2.15
CA SER A 100 0.98 3.01 -2.00
C SER A 100 0.68 1.85 -2.96
N PHE A 101 1.58 1.59 -3.90
CA PHE A 101 1.47 0.50 -4.86
C PHE A 101 2.81 -0.20 -5.11
N THR A 102 2.75 -1.38 -5.68
CA THR A 102 3.91 -2.18 -6.05
C THR A 102 3.64 -2.80 -7.41
N VAL A 103 4.45 -2.46 -8.39
CA VAL A 103 4.39 -3.02 -9.73
C VAL A 103 5.26 -4.28 -9.74
N ARG A 104 4.68 -5.45 -10.05
CA ARG A 104 5.46 -6.68 -10.24
C ARG A 104 6.21 -6.63 -11.58
N ALA A 105 7.11 -7.57 -11.80
CA ALA A 105 7.82 -7.70 -13.07
C ALA A 105 6.85 -7.83 -14.26
N LEU A 106 7.17 -7.13 -15.35
CA LEU A 106 6.51 -7.24 -16.64
C LEU A 106 6.68 -8.66 -17.19
N ARG A 107 5.59 -9.26 -17.66
CA ARG A 107 5.62 -10.57 -18.32
C ARG A 107 5.30 -10.41 -19.80
N PRO A 108 6.20 -10.83 -20.70
CA PRO A 108 5.91 -10.84 -22.12
C PRO A 108 4.83 -11.87 -22.45
N VAL A 109 4.01 -11.53 -23.43
CA VAL A 109 2.96 -12.38 -23.99
C VAL A 109 3.06 -12.42 -25.51
N PHE A 110 2.35 -13.36 -26.13
CA PHE A 110 2.39 -13.56 -27.57
C PHE A 110 2.00 -12.28 -28.34
N GLY A 111 2.75 -11.96 -29.40
CA GLY A 111 2.49 -10.83 -30.30
C GLY A 111 3.07 -9.50 -29.84
N ASN A 112 4.31 -9.47 -29.35
CA ASN A 112 5.06 -8.26 -28.96
C ASN A 112 4.33 -7.40 -27.93
N LYS A 113 3.60 -8.05 -27.02
CA LYS A 113 2.87 -7.37 -25.94
C LYS A 113 3.38 -7.84 -24.60
N GLN A 114 3.11 -7.04 -23.58
CA GLN A 114 3.41 -7.38 -22.20
C GLN A 114 2.18 -7.18 -21.32
N ASN A 115 2.16 -7.91 -20.21
CA ASN A 115 1.19 -7.77 -19.15
C ASN A 115 1.93 -7.52 -17.84
N VAL A 116 1.31 -6.79 -16.93
CA VAL A 116 1.86 -6.55 -15.60
C VAL A 116 0.82 -6.72 -14.52
N THR A 117 1.27 -7.18 -13.36
CA THR A 117 0.43 -7.27 -12.17
C THR A 117 0.86 -6.19 -11.20
N VAL A 118 -0.09 -5.39 -10.72
CA VAL A 118 0.15 -4.32 -9.77
C VAL A 118 -0.64 -4.61 -8.50
N THR A 119 -0.01 -4.41 -7.34
CA THR A 119 -0.70 -4.42 -6.06
C THR A 119 -0.84 -2.99 -5.58
N ILE A 120 -2.06 -2.51 -5.34
CA ILE A 120 -2.34 -1.11 -4.97
C ILE A 120 -3.40 -1.05 -3.87
N ALA A 121 -3.40 0.00 -3.06
CA ALA A 121 -4.43 0.21 -2.04
C ALA A 121 -5.85 0.19 -2.66
N ALA A 122 -6.79 -0.48 -1.98
CA ALA A 122 -8.12 -0.77 -2.51
C ALA A 122 -8.90 0.48 -2.95
N ALA A 123 -8.74 1.60 -2.26
CA ALA A 123 -9.37 2.87 -2.61
C ALA A 123 -8.95 3.39 -4.00
N HIS A 124 -7.65 3.32 -4.33
CA HIS A 124 -7.14 3.72 -5.64
C HIS A 124 -7.42 2.63 -6.69
N ALA A 125 -7.41 1.36 -6.28
CA ALA A 125 -7.70 0.23 -7.16
C ALA A 125 -9.12 0.31 -7.74
N ASP A 126 -10.10 0.62 -6.89
CA ASP A 126 -11.50 0.71 -7.30
C ASP A 126 -11.71 1.81 -8.35
N ARG A 127 -11.05 2.96 -8.16
CA ARG A 127 -11.07 4.06 -9.13
C ARG A 127 -10.50 3.63 -10.50
N LEU A 128 -9.39 2.88 -10.50
CA LEU A 128 -8.81 2.35 -11.73
C LEU A 128 -9.72 1.30 -12.39
N LEU A 129 -10.34 0.42 -11.60
CA LEU A 129 -11.28 -0.59 -12.10
C LEU A 129 -12.54 0.04 -12.69
N GLN A 130 -13.07 1.11 -12.06
CA GLN A 130 -14.19 1.88 -12.59
C GLN A 130 -13.86 2.55 -13.93
N ALA A 131 -12.64 3.07 -14.09
CA ALA A 131 -12.17 3.60 -15.37
C ALA A 131 -12.01 2.47 -16.41
N GLY A 132 -11.57 1.28 -15.98
CA GLY A 132 -11.41 0.06 -16.78
C GLY A 132 -10.25 0.10 -17.79
N LYS A 133 -9.75 1.29 -18.12
CA LYS A 133 -8.63 1.51 -19.04
C LYS A 133 -7.72 2.61 -18.50
N ILE A 134 -6.43 2.46 -18.74
CA ILE A 134 -5.40 3.43 -18.38
C ILE A 134 -4.53 3.71 -19.61
N LYS A 135 -4.09 4.97 -19.75
CA LYS A 135 -3.11 5.33 -20.77
C LYS A 135 -1.70 5.15 -20.19
N ILE A 136 -0.90 4.29 -20.81
CA ILE A 136 0.49 4.04 -20.43
C ILE A 136 1.34 4.29 -21.67
N GLY A 137 2.25 5.27 -21.60
CA GLY A 137 2.92 5.81 -22.77
C GLY A 137 1.91 6.27 -23.82
N TRP A 138 1.93 5.63 -25.00
CA TRP A 138 1.00 5.91 -26.10
C TRP A 138 -0.14 4.89 -26.22
N MET A 139 -0.13 3.83 -25.42
CA MET A 139 -1.11 2.76 -25.48
C MET A 139 -2.27 3.00 -24.51
N LYS A 140 -3.48 2.56 -24.92
CA LYS A 140 -4.63 2.41 -24.02
C LYS A 140 -4.70 0.97 -23.56
N CYS A 141 -4.34 0.73 -22.32
CA CYS A 141 -4.26 -0.60 -21.71
C CYS A 141 -5.51 -0.88 -20.89
N THR A 142 -5.91 -2.16 -20.79
CA THR A 142 -7.12 -2.56 -20.07
C THR A 142 -6.76 -3.12 -18.71
N ILE A 143 -7.53 -2.74 -17.69
CA ILE A 143 -7.31 -3.10 -16.29
C ILE A 143 -8.33 -4.15 -15.89
N TYR A 144 -7.88 -5.18 -15.18
CA TYR A 144 -8.69 -6.25 -14.62
C TYR A 144 -8.40 -6.40 -13.14
N GLU A 145 -9.41 -6.72 -12.34
CA GLU A 145 -9.18 -7.12 -10.95
C GLU A 145 -8.58 -8.54 -10.97
N GLY A 146 -7.45 -8.71 -10.30
CA GLY A 146 -6.86 -10.02 -10.06
C GLY A 146 -7.47 -10.63 -8.81
N GLU A 147 -7.76 -11.93 -8.87
CA GLU A 147 -8.09 -12.68 -7.66
C GLU A 147 -6.89 -12.63 -6.71
N ARG A 148 -7.18 -12.35 -5.43
CA ARG A 148 -6.18 -12.48 -4.37
C ARG A 148 -5.91 -13.98 -4.27
N GLU A 149 -4.80 -14.44 -4.84
CA GLU A 149 -4.37 -15.83 -4.66
C GLU A 149 -4.32 -16.07 -3.14
N THR A 150 -5.22 -16.93 -2.66
CA THR A 150 -5.22 -17.33 -1.25
C THR A 150 -3.91 -18.06 -1.03
N GLU A 151 -2.91 -17.36 -0.48
CA GLU A 151 -1.66 -18.00 -0.07
C GLU A 151 -2.04 -19.06 0.97
N CYS A 152 -2.07 -20.33 0.56
CA CYS A 152 -2.22 -21.44 1.49
C CYS A 152 -0.97 -21.46 2.38
N PHE A 153 -1.18 -21.25 3.68
CA PHE A 153 -0.17 -21.27 4.73
C PHE A 153 0.25 -22.68 5.12
#